data_AF-T0YQJ1-F1
#
_entry.id   AF-T0YQJ1-F1
#
_cell.length_a   1.000
_cell.length_b   1.000
_cell.length_c   1.000
_cell.angle_alpha   90.00
_cell.angle_beta   90.00
_cell.angle_gamma   90.00
#
_symmetry.space_group_name_H-M   'P 1'
#
loop_
_entity.id
_entity.type
_entity.pdbx_description
1 polymer ?
#
loop_
_entity_poly.entity_id
_entity_poly.type
_entity_poly.pdbx_seq_one_letter_code
_entity_poly.pdbx_strand_id
1 'polypeptide(L)'
;ENGSRVSSSRIRGLIRSGDVRGAGELLTRPFQIEGPIIDGERRGRRIGFPTINILPPQGRVLPPNGVYATITRIHDKKYPGVSYIGSRPTFGDGQIILETHLFDFEGDLYGLMAEVSFIEHLRGEKSFSGPQELIQSIRQDSEQSRKLLNERSG
;
A
#
# COMPACT_ATOMS: atom_id res chain seq x y z
N GLU A 1 -17.44 -26.57 -22.09
CA GLU A 1 -17.25 -25.13 -21.85
C GLU A 1 -16.88 -24.91 -20.37
N ASN A 2 -15.58 -24.88 -20.05
CA ASN A 2 -15.11 -24.68 -18.68
C ASN A 2 -14.84 -23.18 -18.44
N GLY A 3 -15.92 -22.40 -18.34
CA GLY A 3 -15.88 -21.06 -17.78
C GLY A 3 -15.52 -21.16 -16.31
N SER A 4 -14.22 -21.19 -16.02
CA SER A 4 -13.70 -21.30 -14.66
C SER A 4 -14.20 -20.09 -13.86
N ARG A 5 -15.24 -20.31 -13.06
CA ARG A 5 -15.74 -19.36 -12.06
C ARG A 5 -14.54 -18.69 -11.43
N VAL A 6 -14.40 -17.38 -11.62
CA VAL A 6 -13.54 -16.54 -10.81
C VAL A 6 -14.06 -16.68 -9.38
N SER A 7 -13.52 -17.64 -8.64
CA SER A 7 -13.99 -17.94 -7.30
C SER A 7 -13.33 -16.96 -6.34
N SER A 8 -14.09 -16.47 -5.36
CA SER A 8 -13.54 -15.61 -4.30
C SER A 8 -12.31 -16.24 -3.62
N SER A 9 -12.21 -17.57 -3.61
CA SER A 9 -11.03 -18.32 -3.14
C SER A 9 -9.78 -18.07 -3.98
N ARG A 10 -9.90 -18.03 -5.32
CA ARG A 10 -8.79 -17.72 -6.22
C ARG A 10 -8.29 -16.29 -6.02
N ILE A 11 -9.20 -15.32 -5.97
CA ILE A 11 -8.85 -13.91 -5.73
C ILE A 11 -8.13 -13.76 -4.37
N ARG A 12 -8.67 -14.36 -3.30
CA ARG A 12 -8.01 -14.34 -1.98
C ARG A 12 -6.64 -15.03 -2.00
N GLY A 13 -6.49 -16.10 -2.77
CA GLY A 13 -5.21 -16.79 -2.97
C GLY A 13 -4.16 -15.86 -3.58
N LEU A 14 -4.52 -15.14 -4.66
CA LEU A 14 -3.64 -14.18 -5.32
C LEU A 14 -3.25 -13.02 -4.40
N ILE A 15 -4.22 -12.45 -3.67
CA ILE A 15 -3.95 -11.40 -2.68
C ILE A 15 -2.95 -11.92 -1.63
N ARG A 16 -3.19 -13.11 -1.07
CA ARG A 16 -2.31 -13.73 -0.06
C ARG A 16 -0.92 -14.09 -0.56
N SER A 17 -0.74 -14.30 -1.86
CA SER A 17 0.59 -14.52 -2.46
C SER A 17 1.29 -13.23 -2.87
N GLY A 18 0.66 -12.07 -2.70
CA GLY A 18 1.18 -10.77 -3.13
C GLY A 18 0.93 -10.45 -4.60
N ASP A 19 0.24 -11.31 -5.35
CA ASP A 19 -0.16 -11.06 -6.74
C ASP A 19 -1.41 -10.17 -6.78
N VAL A 20 -1.26 -8.94 -6.29
CA VAL A 20 -2.31 -7.92 -6.24
C VAL A 20 -2.74 -7.50 -7.65
N ARG A 21 -1.84 -7.59 -8.63
CA ARG A 21 -2.12 -7.31 -10.04
C ARG A 21 -3.04 -8.37 -10.63
N GLY A 22 -2.68 -9.65 -10.52
CA GLY A 22 -3.51 -10.75 -11.00
C GLY A 22 -4.85 -10.80 -10.28
N ALA A 23 -4.89 -10.47 -8.99
CA ALA A 23 -6.15 -10.30 -8.26
C ALA A 23 -7.00 -9.18 -8.89
N GLY A 24 -6.39 -8.05 -9.25
CA GLY A 24 -7.06 -6.92 -9.88
C GLY A 24 -7.61 -7.23 -11.28
N GLU A 25 -6.90 -8.03 -12.07
CA GLU A 25 -7.35 -8.50 -13.38
C GLU A 25 -8.63 -9.34 -13.27
N LEU A 26 -8.69 -10.24 -12.27
CA LEU A 26 -9.90 -11.03 -11.99
C LEU A 26 -11.06 -10.20 -11.42
N LEU A 27 -10.75 -9.13 -10.68
CA LEU A 27 -11.72 -8.20 -10.09
C LEU A 27 -12.22 -7.13 -11.08
N THR A 28 -11.60 -7.04 -12.26
CA THR A 28 -11.75 -5.95 -13.25
C THR A 28 -11.46 -4.55 -12.69
N ARG A 29 -10.75 -4.49 -11.56
CA ARG A 29 -10.30 -3.27 -10.86
C ARG A 29 -9.21 -3.63 -9.86
N PRO A 30 -8.30 -2.71 -9.49
CA PRO A 30 -7.30 -2.96 -8.45
C PRO A 30 -7.90 -3.49 -7.14
N PHE A 31 -7.16 -4.34 -6.43
CA PHE A 31 -7.49 -4.69 -5.06
C PHE A 31 -7.39 -3.43 -4.18
N GLN A 32 -8.37 -3.25 -3.28
CA GLN A 32 -8.51 -2.03 -2.49
C GLN A 32 -8.68 -2.31 -1.00
N ILE A 33 -8.04 -1.46 -0.20
CA ILE A 33 -8.24 -1.33 1.24
C ILE A 33 -8.79 0.07 1.51
N GLU A 34 -9.83 0.16 2.32
CA GLU A 34 -10.41 1.43 2.76
C GLU A 34 -10.32 1.53 4.28
N GLY A 35 -9.90 2.68 4.80
CA GLY A 35 -9.77 2.89 6.24
C GLY A 35 -9.55 4.35 6.63
N PRO A 36 -9.72 4.67 7.92
CA PRO A 36 -9.44 6.00 8.43
C PRO A 36 -7.93 6.27 8.43
N ILE A 37 -7.56 7.51 8.10
CA ILE A 37 -6.21 8.02 8.28
C ILE A 37 -6.03 8.36 9.76
N ILE A 38 -5.11 7.65 10.41
CA ILE A 38 -4.79 7.76 11.83
C ILE A 38 -3.44 8.43 12.06
N ASP A 39 -3.25 8.99 13.25
CA ASP A 39 -1.93 9.45 13.66
C ASP A 39 -0.97 8.27 13.78
N GLY A 40 0.29 8.50 13.47
CA GLY A 40 1.34 7.50 13.62
C GLY A 40 2.63 8.13 14.10
N GLU A 41 3.71 7.37 14.08
CA GLU A 41 4.97 7.81 14.70
C GLU A 41 5.72 8.90 13.90
N ARG A 42 5.19 9.32 12.75
CA ARG A 42 5.75 10.36 11.85
C ARG A 42 7.23 10.16 11.52
N ARG A 43 7.73 8.91 11.58
CA ARG A 43 9.15 8.56 11.34
C ARG A 43 9.59 8.94 9.94
N GLY A 44 8.76 8.67 8.94
CA GLY A 44 9.03 9.00 7.54
C GLY A 44 9.33 10.50 7.33
N ARG A 45 8.61 11.39 8.03
CA ARG A 45 8.84 12.84 7.94
C ARG A 45 10.26 13.24 8.34
N ARG A 46 10.88 12.55 9.32
CA ARG A 46 12.25 12.84 9.78
C ARG A 46 13.32 12.48 8.75
N ILE A 47 13.01 11.58 7.81
CA ILE A 47 13.92 11.10 6.77
C ILE A 47 13.54 11.57 5.37
N GLY A 48 12.58 12.50 5.25
CA GLY A 48 12.15 13.11 3.99
C GLY A 48 11.03 12.39 3.24
N PHE A 49 10.36 11.41 3.85
CA PHE A 49 9.27 10.63 3.25
C PHE A 49 8.03 10.67 4.16
N PRO A 50 7.29 11.79 4.24
CA PRO A 50 6.09 11.87 5.07
C PRO A 50 5.07 10.81 4.64
N THR A 51 4.55 10.05 5.60
CA THR A 51 3.54 9.00 5.38
C THR A 51 2.26 9.32 6.11
N ILE A 52 1.13 8.98 5.47
CA ILE A 52 -0.14 8.79 6.16
C ILE A 52 -0.23 7.33 6.64
N ASN A 53 -0.89 7.10 7.77
CA ASN A 53 -1.14 5.75 8.28
C ASN A 53 -2.63 5.46 8.14
N ILE A 54 -2.97 4.39 7.45
CA ILE A 54 -4.34 3.93 7.27
C ILE A 54 -4.53 2.68 8.12
N LEU A 55 -5.61 2.64 8.90
CA LEU A 55 -5.99 1.45 9.66
C LEU A 55 -6.82 0.51 8.76
N PRO A 56 -6.31 -0.66 8.36
CA PRO A 56 -7.07 -1.59 7.55
C PRO A 56 -8.28 -2.16 8.34
N PRO A 57 -9.39 -2.48 7.65
CA PRO A 57 -10.56 -3.06 8.28
C PRO A 57 -10.28 -4.48 8.77
N GLN A 58 -10.81 -4.83 9.94
CA GLN A 58 -10.64 -6.17 10.53
C GLN A 58 -11.31 -7.25 9.66
N GLY A 59 -10.73 -8.45 9.65
CA GLY A 59 -11.28 -9.62 8.96
C GLY A 59 -11.17 -9.59 7.42
N ARG A 60 -10.58 -8.55 6.83
CA ARG A 60 -10.29 -8.51 5.39
C ARG A 60 -9.03 -9.32 5.06
N VAL A 61 -9.02 -9.88 3.85
CA VAL A 61 -7.80 -10.44 3.28
C VAL A 61 -6.83 -9.28 2.99
N LEU A 62 -5.59 -9.45 3.39
CA LEU A 62 -4.51 -8.49 3.16
C LEU A 62 -3.41 -9.18 2.36
N PRO A 63 -2.68 -8.45 1.52
CA PRO A 63 -1.50 -8.99 0.89
C PRO A 63 -0.37 -9.16 1.92
N PRO A 64 0.69 -9.93 1.60
CA PRO A 64 1.84 -10.11 2.47
C PRO A 64 2.47 -8.78 2.88
N ASN A 65 3.16 -8.79 4.02
CA ASN A 65 3.95 -7.64 4.42
C ASN A 65 4.97 -7.29 3.34
N GLY A 66 5.10 -5.99 3.05
CA GLY A 66 5.95 -5.55 1.96
C GLY A 66 5.57 -4.18 1.43
N VAL A 67 6.20 -3.82 0.32
CA VAL A 67 6.08 -2.53 -0.34
C VAL A 67 5.37 -2.70 -1.67
N TYR A 68 4.43 -1.81 -1.94
CA TYR A 68 3.53 -1.85 -3.08
C TYR A 68 3.44 -0.48 -3.76
N ALA A 69 3.33 -0.48 -5.08
CA ALA A 69 2.90 0.70 -5.82
C ALA A 69 1.39 0.85 -5.67
N THR A 70 0.94 2.05 -5.29
CA THR A 70 -0.46 2.28 -4.91
C THR A 70 -0.99 3.60 -5.43
N ILE A 71 -2.31 3.66 -5.65
CA ILE A 71 -3.05 4.91 -5.85
C ILE A 71 -4.01 5.08 -4.68
N THR A 72 -3.87 6.18 -3.95
CA THR A 72 -4.73 6.51 -2.82
C THR A 72 -5.76 7.54 -3.23
N ARG A 73 -7.03 7.24 -3.00
CA ARG A 73 -8.14 8.16 -3.22
C ARG A 73 -8.60 8.71 -1.88
N ILE A 74 -8.69 10.04 -1.80
CA ILE A 74 -9.20 10.79 -0.64
C ILE A 74 -10.17 11.83 -1.19
N HIS A 75 -11.43 11.71 -0.80
CA HIS A 75 -12.54 12.42 -1.47
C HIS A 75 -12.49 12.16 -2.99
N ASP A 76 -12.44 13.22 -3.79
CA ASP A 76 -12.42 13.16 -5.26
C ASP A 76 -11.00 13.23 -5.87
N LYS A 77 -9.96 13.26 -5.02
CA LYS A 77 -8.56 13.35 -5.47
C LYS A 77 -7.88 11.98 -5.40
N LYS A 78 -7.04 11.70 -6.39
CA LYS A 78 -6.20 10.51 -6.46
C LYS A 78 -4.74 10.92 -6.37
N TYR A 79 -4.00 10.19 -5.55
CA TYR A 79 -2.60 10.43 -5.26
C TYR A 79 -1.81 9.15 -5.56
N PRO A 80 -0.91 9.15 -6.55
CA PRO A 80 0.04 8.05 -6.69
C PRO A 80 0.96 8.02 -5.46
N GLY A 81 1.47 6.85 -5.12
CA GLY A 81 2.30 6.71 -3.94
C GLY A 81 2.96 5.34 -3.83
N VAL A 82 3.74 5.20 -2.77
CA VAL A 82 4.31 3.92 -2.35
C VAL A 82 3.77 3.58 -0.97
N SER A 83 3.30 2.34 -0.80
CA SER A 83 2.71 1.88 0.44
C SER A 83 3.50 0.71 1.02
N TYR A 84 3.77 0.76 2.31
CA TYR A 84 4.19 -0.38 3.10
C TYR A 84 3.01 -0.92 3.89
N ILE A 85 2.78 -2.23 3.86
CA ILE A 85 1.85 -2.92 4.76
C ILE A 85 2.65 -3.86 5.65
N GLY A 86 2.37 -3.83 6.95
CA GLY A 86 3.06 -4.70 7.90
C GLY A 86 2.55 -4.57 9.31
N SER A 87 2.92 -5.53 10.16
CA SER A 87 2.59 -5.52 11.58
C SER A 87 3.50 -4.56 12.34
N ARG A 88 2.93 -3.71 13.19
CA ARG A 88 3.70 -2.88 14.12
C ARG A 88 3.61 -3.47 15.53
N PRO A 89 4.71 -3.96 16.12
CA PRO A 89 4.70 -4.46 17.50
C PRO A 89 4.36 -3.38 18.54
N THR A 90 4.58 -2.09 18.21
CA THR A 90 4.39 -0.95 19.12
C THR A 90 2.94 -0.47 19.22
N PHE A 91 2.07 -0.86 18.30
CA PHE A 91 0.62 -0.67 18.43
C PHE A 91 0.05 -2.01 18.93
N GLY A 92 -0.73 -1.99 20.01
CA GLY A 92 -1.21 -3.18 20.71
C GLY A 92 -1.69 -4.31 19.78
N ASP A 93 -1.41 -5.54 20.18
CA ASP A 93 -1.83 -6.80 19.56
C ASP A 93 -1.41 -7.03 18.09
N GLY A 94 -0.25 -6.50 17.68
CA GLY A 94 0.31 -6.84 16.35
C GLY A 94 -0.58 -6.36 15.20
N GLN A 95 -1.28 -5.24 15.40
CA GLN A 95 -2.09 -4.61 14.37
C GLN A 95 -1.27 -4.36 13.09
N ILE A 96 -1.88 -4.70 11.96
CA ILE A 96 -1.35 -4.37 10.64
C ILE A 96 -1.70 -2.92 10.35
N ILE A 97 -0.70 -2.14 9.94
CA ILE A 97 -0.85 -0.77 9.51
C ILE A 97 -0.44 -0.68 8.04
N LEU A 98 -1.16 0.16 7.30
CA LEU A 98 -0.82 0.54 5.94
C LEU A 98 -0.23 1.96 5.97
N GLU A 99 1.07 2.07 5.71
CA GLU A 99 1.78 3.35 5.64
C GLU A 99 1.94 3.77 4.19
N THR A 100 1.41 4.92 3.81
CA THR A 100 1.48 5.39 2.43
C THR A 100 2.22 6.71 2.36
N HIS A 101 3.30 6.75 1.56
CA HIS A 101 3.91 8.00 1.12
C HIS A 101 3.21 8.46 -0.15
N LEU A 102 2.39 9.51 -0.03
CA LEU A 102 1.72 10.15 -1.15
C LEU A 102 2.72 11.01 -1.91
N PHE A 103 2.79 10.83 -3.22
CA PHE A 103 3.64 11.65 -4.07
C PHE A 103 3.03 13.03 -4.29
N ASP A 104 3.90 14.04 -4.29
CA ASP A 104 3.58 15.42 -4.65
C ASP A 104 2.42 16.01 -3.81
N PHE A 105 2.28 15.51 -2.57
CA PHE A 105 1.31 15.96 -1.59
C PHE A 105 2.01 16.43 -0.32
N GLU A 106 1.56 17.60 0.17
CA GLU A 106 1.91 18.13 1.47
C GLU A 106 0.64 18.53 2.20
N GLY A 107 0.56 18.23 3.50
CA GLY A 107 -0.58 18.58 4.34
C GLY A 107 -0.91 17.50 5.36
N ASP A 108 -1.98 17.76 6.10
CA ASP A 108 -2.55 16.85 7.09
C ASP A 108 -3.90 16.32 6.57
N LEU A 109 -4.12 15.02 6.73
CA LEU A 109 -5.29 14.29 6.29
C LEU A 109 -5.90 13.44 7.42
N TYR A 110 -5.47 13.63 8.68
CA TYR A 110 -5.97 12.87 9.81
C TYR A 110 -7.49 12.96 9.94
N GLY A 111 -8.11 11.83 10.28
CA GLY A 111 -9.57 11.72 10.45
C GLY A 111 -10.35 11.57 9.14
N LEU A 112 -9.71 11.72 7.98
CA LEU A 112 -10.35 11.44 6.68
C LEU A 112 -10.30 9.94 6.36
N MET A 113 -11.21 9.51 5.48
CA MET A 113 -11.21 8.16 4.91
C MET A 113 -10.35 8.12 3.64
N ALA A 114 -9.54 7.07 3.51
CA ALA A 114 -8.73 6.81 2.34
C ALA A 114 -9.06 5.44 1.74
N GLU A 115 -9.12 5.37 0.42
CA GLU A 115 -9.17 4.13 -0.35
C GLU A 115 -7.82 3.93 -1.06
N VAL A 116 -7.07 2.90 -0.67
CA VAL A 116 -5.77 2.56 -1.26
C VAL A 116 -5.93 1.41 -2.24
N SER A 117 -5.69 1.71 -3.52
CA SER A 117 -5.68 0.75 -4.62
C SER A 117 -4.26 0.19 -4.82
N PHE A 118 -4.11 -1.12 -4.69
CA PHE A 118 -2.84 -1.85 -4.88
C PHE A 118 -2.65 -2.17 -6.36
N ILE A 119 -1.58 -1.64 -6.96
CA ILE A 119 -1.30 -1.76 -8.39
C ILE A 119 -0.29 -2.85 -8.68
N GLU A 120 0.82 -2.86 -7.92
CA GLU A 120 1.92 -3.80 -8.13
C GLU A 120 2.66 -4.06 -6.81
N HIS A 121 3.14 -5.29 -6.62
CA HIS A 121 4.04 -5.62 -5.52
C HIS A 121 5.49 -5.29 -5.91
N LEU A 122 6.17 -4.47 -5.11
CA LEU A 122 7.55 -4.04 -5.41
C LEU A 122 8.57 -4.96 -4.75
N ARG A 123 8.37 -5.26 -3.46
CA ARG A 123 9.24 -6.16 -2.68
C ARG A 123 8.60 -6.54 -1.35
N GLY A 124 9.07 -7.65 -0.77
CA GLY A 124 8.75 -8.00 0.62
C GLY A 124 9.47 -7.13 1.66
N GLU A 125 9.36 -7.55 2.91
CA GLU A 125 10.06 -6.90 4.03
C GLU A 125 11.57 -7.02 3.91
N LYS A 126 12.28 -5.97 4.33
CA LYS A 126 13.73 -5.93 4.36
C LYS A 126 14.18 -5.27 5.66
N SER A 127 15.16 -5.87 6.32
CA SER A 127 15.88 -5.25 7.44
C SER A 127 16.98 -4.35 6.90
N PHE A 128 17.18 -3.20 7.55
CA PHE A 128 18.19 -2.23 7.17
C PHE A 128 19.25 -2.11 8.26
N SER A 129 20.51 -2.06 7.85
CA SER A 129 21.65 -1.90 8.75
C SER A 129 21.73 -0.49 9.37
N GLY A 130 21.06 0.50 8.77
CA GLY A 130 20.98 1.85 9.30
C GLY A 130 20.09 2.78 8.48
N PRO A 131 19.95 4.06 8.90
CA PRO A 131 19.04 5.02 8.28
C PRO A 131 19.34 5.32 6.81
N GLN A 132 20.61 5.30 6.41
CA GLN A 132 21.01 5.59 5.02
C GLN A 132 20.53 4.50 4.06
N GLU A 133 20.66 3.22 4.44
CA GLU A 133 20.19 2.09 3.63
C GLU A 133 18.65 2.11 3.50
N LEU A 134 17.96 2.43 4.60
CA LEU A 134 16.51 2.62 4.60
C LEU A 134 16.10 3.74 3.62
N ILE A 135 16.74 4.91 3.70
CA ILE A 135 16.46 6.03 2.80
C ILE A 135 16.70 5.65 1.34
N GLN A 136 17.80 4.97 1.04
CA GLN A 136 18.11 4.55 -0.32
C GLN A 136 17.07 3.56 -0.86
N SER A 137 16.64 2.61 -0.03
CA SER A 137 15.57 1.68 -0.40
C SER A 137 14.26 2.41 -0.66
N ILE A 138 13.84 3.33 0.21
CA ILE A 138 12.60 4.09 0.01
C ILE A 138 12.66 4.92 -1.28
N ARG A 139 13.81 5.51 -1.62
CA ARG A 139 14.00 6.22 -2.90
C ARG A 139 13.81 5.30 -4.09
N GLN A 140 14.46 4.14 -4.08
CA GLN A 140 14.34 3.14 -5.15
C GLN A 140 12.90 2.65 -5.30
N ASP A 141 12.24 2.33 -4.19
CA ASP A 141 10.83 1.91 -4.15
C ASP A 141 9.91 3.01 -4.72
N SER A 142 10.17 4.26 -4.36
CA SER A 142 9.41 5.43 -4.85
C SER A 142 9.61 5.67 -6.34
N GLU A 143 10.85 5.59 -6.83
CA GLU A 143 11.17 5.73 -8.26
C GLU A 143 10.52 4.62 -9.09
N GLN A 144 10.59 3.37 -8.62
CA GLN A 144 9.96 2.23 -9.28
C GLN A 144 8.43 2.41 -9.31
N SER A 145 7.82 2.82 -8.20
CA SER A 145 6.38 3.10 -8.13
C SER A 145 5.98 4.21 -9.12
N ARG A 146 6.72 5.33 -9.17
CA ARG A 146 6.45 6.42 -10.12
C ARG A 146 6.50 5.95 -11.57
N LYS A 147 7.51 5.17 -11.96
CA LYS A 147 7.61 4.62 -13.33
C LYS A 147 6.38 3.78 -13.68
N LEU A 148 6.04 2.82 -12.81
CA LEU A 148 4.91 1.91 -13.01
C LEU A 148 3.55 2.64 -13.09
N LEU A 149 3.35 3.69 -12.27
CA LEU A 149 2.08 4.43 -12.22
C LEU A 149 1.94 5.41 -13.38
N ASN A 150 3.04 5.98 -13.89
CA ASN A 150 3.02 6.85 -15.06
C ASN A 150 2.73 6.07 -16.36
N GLU A 151 3.32 4.88 -16.52
CA GLU A 151 3.09 4.01 -17.70
C GLU A 151 1.64 3.53 -17.83
N ARG A 152 0.87 3.53 -16.73
CA ARG A 152 -0.54 3.12 -16.70
C ARG A 152 -1.54 4.28 -16.81
N SER A 153 -1.05 5.51 -16.84
CA SER A 153 -1.88 6.72 -16.98
C SER A 153 -1.99 7.19 -18.44
N GLY A 154 -1.34 6.49 -19.39
CA GLY A 154 -1.49 6.65 -20.83
C GLY A 154 -2.21 5.46 -21.46
#